data_AF-A0AAD7XN00-F1
#
_entry.id   AF-A0AAD7XN00-F1
#
_cell.length_a   1.000
_cell.length_b   1.000
_cell.length_c   1.000
_cell.angle_alpha   90.00
_cell.angle_beta   90.00
_cell.angle_gamma   90.00
#
_symmetry.space_group_name_H-M   'P 1'
#
loop_
_entity.id
_entity.type
_entity.pdbx_description
1 polymer ?
#
loop_
_entity_poly.entity_id
_entity_poly.type
_entity_poly.pdbx_seq_one_letter_code
_entity_poly.pdbx_strand_id
1 'polypeptide(L)'
;MRGVVFGIGAVGCLVALRTRVPLVAYLKEVVRTTTFDDDHHHDDDDDEKKLTVEISSDYAERPGRAYGMEVVEPHRVTRLCSHSSCQWNIAKKDVVFFEGLGECAEVKFTDVGDYAVQVRCDDDESKEAVLPVACRYVRRDIRGLLDADRERLFDAFKTLASYDTDAGKLVFGDDFRSLDGFAKIHLERAAKRQVDAMHDGLGFLTQHVALTNELELALQAIDPSLAVPYWDYTQDSTRVRTSGRDVSALWDDALWSSSWFGNATGPEHYVAEGRFAFQKVDKGGPTTNPYGYARAPWNVNKSPFVTRAHTFCDRTFSMDTWPSCASHYDMTFAIDSFYDWVWQIGYAPHGPIHIFVGGYAGCGDMEERFRDFNLTEKALKSLSLLAISLPKSGWRNFLFESPEFCSEDTPQSDCHLVCARQNDHRFAELIFKYMYDFVEVFAAKDADDFHSDFFHEIRRANRVDAFVDAVCSLAWYPGEQMEAASPVDVSFWPIHPTVERLFQYKLYANPFLYAAWGATNATTTYCIYEDTSDCMGHHPYDLTSFKSRVKNASGDFEVKFLTNLEVLEALVAGPDYKMSYVYDNFSWPHCSDAGYVFPRVDDAFSPSSS
;
A
#
# COMPACT_ATOMS: atom_id res chain seq x y z
N MET A 1 -20.03 16.73 -33.40
CA MET A 1 -18.61 16.62 -32.99
C MET A 1 -18.52 15.44 -32.03
N ARG A 2 -17.50 14.60 -32.21
CA ARG A 2 -17.42 13.20 -31.75
C ARG A 2 -17.80 13.03 -30.27
N GLY A 3 -18.68 12.06 -30.00
CA GLY A 3 -19.27 11.79 -28.69
C GLY A 3 -18.22 11.29 -27.69
N VAL A 4 -18.27 11.87 -26.50
CA VAL A 4 -17.47 11.52 -25.33
C VAL A 4 -18.14 10.32 -24.66
N VAL A 5 -17.41 9.19 -24.58
CA VAL A 5 -17.83 8.00 -23.84
C VAL A 5 -17.33 8.15 -22.40
N PHE A 6 -18.27 8.11 -21.46
CA PHE A 6 -18.04 8.25 -20.02
C PHE A 6 -17.64 6.90 -19.43
N GLY A 7 -16.57 6.87 -18.64
CA GLY A 7 -16.16 5.69 -17.88
C GLY A 7 -16.13 5.97 -16.39
N ILE A 8 -17.27 5.80 -15.74
CA ILE A 8 -17.29 5.48 -14.30
C ILE A 8 -17.61 3.99 -14.24
N GLY A 9 -16.82 3.24 -13.47
CA GLY A 9 -16.85 1.78 -13.46
C GLY A 9 -18.25 1.20 -13.35
N ALA A 10 -18.71 0.58 -14.42
CA ALA A 10 -19.90 -0.27 -14.47
C ALA A 10 -19.54 -1.52 -15.29
N VAL A 11 -19.68 -2.67 -14.65
CA VAL A 11 -19.47 -4.00 -15.22
C VAL A 11 -20.52 -4.24 -16.32
N GLY A 12 -20.04 -4.65 -17.50
CA GLY A 12 -20.85 -5.11 -18.61
C GLY A 12 -20.01 -6.00 -19.52
N CYS A 13 -19.89 -7.27 -19.13
CA CYS A 13 -19.15 -8.30 -19.85
C CYS A 13 -19.66 -8.46 -21.29
N LEU A 14 -18.81 -8.26 -22.30
CA LEU A 14 -19.02 -8.77 -23.65
C LEU A 14 -17.68 -9.15 -24.28
N VAL A 15 -17.56 -10.45 -24.55
CA VAL A 15 -16.37 -11.14 -25.03
C VAL A 15 -15.98 -10.68 -26.44
N ALA A 16 -14.74 -10.21 -26.59
CA ALA A 16 -14.04 -10.19 -27.87
C ALA A 16 -12.68 -10.89 -27.72
N LEU A 17 -12.44 -11.88 -28.58
CA LEU A 17 -11.27 -12.75 -28.62
C LEU A 17 -10.10 -12.08 -29.37
N ARG A 18 -8.87 -12.40 -28.92
CA ARG A 18 -7.52 -12.07 -29.45
C ARG A 18 -6.96 -10.75 -28.91
N THR A 19 -5.79 -10.63 -28.30
CA THR A 19 -4.61 -11.49 -28.04
C THR A 19 -4.29 -11.45 -26.53
N ARG A 20 -4.08 -12.60 -25.89
CA ARG A 20 -3.77 -12.69 -24.45
C ARG A 20 -2.28 -12.97 -24.28
N VAL A 21 -1.58 -12.22 -23.43
CA VAL A 21 -0.26 -12.65 -22.92
C VAL A 21 -0.55 -13.66 -21.80
N PRO A 22 -0.24 -14.95 -21.99
CA PRO A 22 -0.46 -15.92 -20.94
C PRO A 22 0.57 -15.71 -19.83
N LEU A 23 0.11 -15.35 -18.64
CA LEU A 23 0.84 -15.60 -17.37
C LEU A 23 0.92 -17.12 -17.04
N VAL A 24 0.45 -17.96 -17.98
CA VAL A 24 -0.16 -19.27 -17.76
C VAL A 24 0.85 -20.42 -17.77
N ALA A 25 2.13 -20.19 -18.05
CA ALA A 25 3.11 -21.28 -17.93
C ALA A 25 3.43 -21.61 -16.47
N TYR A 26 3.50 -20.62 -15.57
CA TYR A 26 4.01 -20.84 -14.20
C TYR A 26 2.93 -21.04 -13.14
N LEU A 27 1.86 -20.23 -13.13
CA LEU A 27 0.87 -20.31 -12.04
C LEU A 27 -0.03 -21.57 -12.08
N LYS A 28 -0.06 -22.31 -13.19
CA LYS A 28 -0.78 -23.58 -13.29
C LYS A 28 0.05 -24.81 -12.92
N GLU A 29 1.38 -24.71 -12.87
CA GLU A 29 2.24 -25.86 -12.55
C GLU A 29 2.50 -26.05 -11.03
N VAL A 30 2.10 -25.09 -10.18
CA VAL A 30 2.38 -25.11 -8.74
C VAL A 30 1.39 -25.97 -7.91
N VAL A 31 0.38 -26.59 -8.53
CA VAL A 31 -0.55 -27.48 -7.80
C VAL A 31 -0.61 -28.86 -8.46
N ARG A 32 0.38 -29.70 -8.15
CA ARG A 32 0.19 -31.16 -8.15
C ARG A 32 0.00 -31.60 -6.71
N THR A 33 -1.26 -31.72 -6.30
CA THR A 33 -1.67 -32.51 -5.15
C THR A 33 -1.33 -33.98 -5.42
N THR A 34 -0.35 -34.51 -4.71
CA THR A 34 -0.11 -35.95 -4.59
C THR A 34 -1.14 -36.51 -3.61
N THR A 35 -2.19 -37.16 -4.12
CA THR A 35 -3.00 -38.11 -3.34
C THR A 35 -2.33 -39.47 -3.40
N PHE A 36 -2.07 -40.10 -2.26
CA PHE A 36 -1.89 -41.55 -2.18
C PHE A 36 -2.57 -42.12 -0.93
N ASP A 37 -3.27 -43.23 -1.17
CA ASP A 37 -3.96 -44.08 -0.20
C ASP A 37 -3.02 -44.58 0.89
N ASP A 38 -3.53 -44.53 2.12
CA ASP A 38 -3.04 -45.23 3.29
C ASP A 38 -3.33 -46.74 3.17
N ASP A 39 -2.30 -47.57 3.30
CA ASP A 39 -2.39 -48.87 3.99
C ASP A 39 -0.99 -49.49 4.08
N HIS A 40 -0.32 -49.34 5.23
CA HIS A 40 0.13 -50.47 6.03
C HIS A 40 0.87 -50.05 7.30
N HIS A 41 0.34 -50.55 8.42
CA HIS A 41 1.01 -50.69 9.71
C HIS A 41 2.42 -51.28 9.57
N HIS A 42 3.39 -50.64 10.23
CA HIS A 42 4.35 -51.37 11.07
C HIS A 42 4.83 -50.49 12.23
N ASP A 43 4.55 -50.97 13.44
CA ASP A 43 5.27 -50.61 14.66
C ASP A 43 6.76 -50.91 14.47
N ASP A 44 7.63 -49.94 14.76
CA ASP A 44 8.97 -50.19 15.26
C ASP A 44 9.41 -48.99 16.13
N ASP A 45 9.48 -49.24 17.44
CA ASP A 45 10.14 -48.44 18.48
C ASP A 45 11.67 -48.47 18.26
N ASP A 46 12.19 -47.56 17.44
CA ASP A 46 13.59 -47.13 17.49
C ASP A 46 13.61 -45.60 17.52
N ASP A 47 13.55 -45.05 18.72
CA ASP A 47 13.60 -43.62 19.03
C ASP A 47 15.05 -43.11 18.83
N GLU A 48 15.51 -43.14 17.58
CA GLU A 48 16.74 -42.51 17.12
C GLU A 48 16.56 -41.01 17.38
N LYS A 49 17.08 -40.52 18.52
CA LYS A 49 17.08 -39.08 18.85
C LYS A 49 17.77 -38.31 17.72
N LYS A 50 16.97 -37.82 16.76
CA LYS A 50 17.40 -36.91 15.71
C LYS A 50 17.87 -35.62 16.36
N LEU A 51 19.01 -35.12 15.91
CA LEU A 51 19.55 -33.84 16.38
C LEU A 51 18.57 -32.73 15.98
N THR A 52 17.94 -32.10 16.97
CA THR A 52 17.02 -30.96 16.80
C THR A 52 17.77 -29.66 17.03
N VAL A 53 17.54 -28.68 16.15
CA VAL A 53 18.07 -27.32 16.30
C VAL A 53 16.90 -26.37 16.53
N GLU A 54 16.92 -25.67 17.65
CA GLU A 54 15.93 -24.64 17.96
C GLU A 54 16.44 -23.26 17.50
N ILE A 55 15.65 -22.60 16.66
CA ILE A 55 15.87 -21.21 16.25
C ILE A 55 14.99 -20.31 17.12
N SER A 56 15.58 -19.27 17.71
CA SER A 56 14.85 -18.25 18.47
C SER A 56 15.36 -16.84 18.19
N SER A 57 14.44 -15.88 18.25
CA SER A 57 14.68 -14.44 18.16
C SER A 57 13.92 -13.71 19.26
N ASP A 58 14.02 -12.38 19.28
CA ASP A 58 13.33 -11.48 20.19
C ASP A 58 11.81 -11.38 19.93
N TYR A 59 11.34 -11.84 18.77
CA TYR A 59 9.92 -11.97 18.45
C TYR A 59 9.40 -13.38 18.76
N ALA A 60 8.16 -13.45 19.28
CA ALA A 60 7.53 -14.72 19.62
C ALA A 60 7.13 -15.56 18.39
N GLU A 61 6.81 -14.89 17.28
CA GLU A 61 6.37 -15.55 16.05
C GLU A 61 7.56 -15.99 15.19
N ARG A 62 7.48 -17.20 14.64
CA ARG A 62 8.49 -17.76 13.74
C ARG A 62 8.06 -17.53 12.29
N PRO A 63 8.64 -16.54 11.58
CA PRO A 63 8.31 -16.27 10.19
C PRO A 63 8.81 -17.40 9.28
N GLY A 64 8.34 -17.41 8.03
CA GLY A 64 8.89 -18.29 6.98
C GLY A 64 8.14 -19.59 6.75
N ARG A 65 7.30 -20.06 7.67
CA ARG A 65 6.51 -21.30 7.49
C ARG A 65 5.66 -21.29 6.22
N ALA A 66 4.90 -20.21 6.01
CA ALA A 66 4.11 -20.00 4.80
C ALA A 66 4.94 -19.99 3.49
N TYR A 67 6.26 -19.80 3.60
CA TYR A 67 7.19 -19.78 2.47
C TYR A 67 7.96 -21.10 2.32
N GLY A 68 7.76 -22.07 3.22
CA GLY A 68 8.58 -23.29 3.29
C GLY A 68 10.03 -23.03 3.68
N MET A 69 10.29 -22.00 4.48
CA MET A 69 11.64 -21.56 4.87
C MET A 69 11.78 -21.49 6.39
N GLU A 70 12.94 -21.92 6.90
CA GLU A 70 13.40 -21.54 8.23
C GLU A 70 14.07 -20.17 8.16
N VAL A 71 13.38 -19.13 8.62
CA VAL A 71 13.83 -17.74 8.44
C VAL A 71 14.63 -17.25 9.65
N VAL A 72 15.75 -16.61 9.35
CA VAL A 72 16.55 -15.80 10.29
C VAL A 72 16.61 -14.37 9.76
N GLU A 73 16.83 -13.39 10.63
CA GLU A 73 16.82 -11.98 10.24
C GLU A 73 18.23 -11.38 10.15
N PRO A 74 18.53 -10.58 9.12
CA PRO A 74 19.79 -9.88 9.01
C PRO A 74 19.91 -8.82 10.11
N HIS A 75 21.13 -8.67 10.62
CA HIS A 75 21.52 -7.77 11.70
C HIS A 75 20.79 -7.93 13.03
N ARG A 76 20.04 -9.03 13.21
CA ARG A 76 19.53 -9.48 14.50
C ARG A 76 20.33 -10.65 15.03
N VAL A 77 20.47 -10.72 16.35
CA VAL A 77 21.08 -11.89 16.99
C VAL A 77 20.07 -13.02 16.96
N THR A 78 20.43 -14.10 16.26
CA THR A 78 19.70 -15.35 16.24
C THR A 78 20.36 -16.31 17.20
N ARG A 79 19.58 -16.93 18.08
CA ARG A 79 20.07 -17.98 18.97
C ARG A 79 19.67 -19.33 18.41
N LEU A 80 20.68 -20.13 18.08
CA LEU A 80 20.58 -21.51 17.59
C LEU A 80 20.99 -22.44 18.73
N CYS A 81 20.12 -23.36 19.16
CA CYS A 81 20.40 -24.24 20.29
C CYS A 81 20.19 -25.71 19.92
N SER A 82 20.93 -26.58 20.60
CA SER A 82 20.80 -28.03 20.56
C SER A 82 20.71 -28.58 21.99
N HIS A 83 20.39 -29.86 22.16
CA HIS A 83 20.24 -30.46 23.50
C HIS A 83 21.57 -30.79 24.22
N SER A 84 22.71 -30.66 23.55
CA SER A 84 24.05 -30.99 24.07
C SER A 84 25.07 -29.99 23.55
N SER A 85 26.31 -30.01 24.04
CA SER A 85 27.37 -29.18 23.45
C SER A 85 27.74 -29.69 22.05
N CYS A 86 27.70 -28.80 21.05
CA CYS A 86 27.98 -29.14 19.67
C CYS A 86 28.93 -28.14 19.03
N GLN A 87 29.64 -28.59 18.00
CA GLN A 87 30.37 -27.77 17.06
C GLN A 87 29.39 -27.23 16.02
N TRP A 88 29.39 -25.91 15.84
CA TRP A 88 28.53 -25.18 14.90
C TRP A 88 29.41 -24.66 13.75
N ASN A 89 29.03 -24.94 12.51
CA ASN A 89 29.62 -24.33 11.32
C ASN A 89 28.49 -23.78 10.45
N ILE A 90 28.49 -22.48 10.20
CA ILE A 90 27.48 -21.83 9.37
C ILE A 90 28.18 -21.31 8.13
N ALA A 91 27.71 -21.72 6.96
CA ALA A 91 28.30 -21.34 5.69
C ALA A 91 27.28 -20.68 4.76
N LYS A 92 27.76 -19.76 3.93
CA LYS A 92 27.03 -19.19 2.79
C LYS A 92 27.82 -19.54 1.52
N LYS A 93 27.21 -20.30 0.61
CA LYS A 93 27.87 -20.77 -0.63
C LYS A 93 29.25 -21.38 -0.37
N ASP A 94 29.30 -22.33 0.57
CA ASP A 94 30.51 -23.04 0.99
C ASP A 94 31.61 -22.16 1.62
N VAL A 95 31.35 -20.87 1.83
CA VAL A 95 32.22 -19.98 2.60
C VAL A 95 31.75 -19.97 4.05
N VAL A 96 32.61 -20.43 4.95
CA VAL A 96 32.36 -20.41 6.40
C VAL A 96 32.16 -18.97 6.87
N PHE A 97 30.98 -18.71 7.41
CA PHE A 97 30.55 -17.43 7.96
C PHE A 97 30.74 -17.37 9.48
N PHE A 98 30.50 -18.48 10.17
CA PHE A 98 30.62 -18.58 11.62
C PHE A 98 31.05 -19.99 12.05
N GLU A 99 31.89 -20.05 13.09
CA GLU A 99 32.24 -21.29 13.78
C GLU A 99 32.10 -21.09 15.30
N GLY A 100 31.59 -22.09 16.01
CA GLY A 100 31.40 -22.03 17.45
C GLY A 100 31.36 -23.41 18.11
N LEU A 101 31.51 -23.42 19.44
CA LEU A 101 31.37 -24.62 20.26
C LEU A 101 30.48 -24.29 21.46
N GLY A 102 29.50 -25.15 21.73
CA GLY A 102 28.63 -25.03 22.89
C GLY A 102 27.22 -25.56 22.62
N GLU A 103 26.37 -25.51 23.64
CA GLU A 103 24.97 -25.92 23.53
C GLU A 103 24.16 -25.02 22.61
N CYS A 104 24.51 -23.72 22.58
CA CYS A 104 23.92 -22.73 21.70
C CYS A 104 24.98 -21.88 21.01
N ALA A 105 24.69 -21.45 19.79
CA ALA A 105 25.40 -20.41 19.07
C ALA A 105 24.53 -19.14 18.95
N GLU A 106 25.11 -17.99 19.30
CA GLU A 106 24.51 -16.68 19.04
C GLU A 106 25.14 -16.07 17.80
N VAL A 107 24.34 -15.90 16.75
CA VAL A 107 24.82 -15.57 15.41
C VAL A 107 24.09 -14.34 14.91
N LYS A 108 24.87 -13.35 14.47
CA LYS A 108 24.35 -12.15 13.81
C LYS A 108 24.63 -12.24 12.33
N PHE A 109 23.65 -12.68 11.55
CA PHE A 109 23.73 -12.67 10.09
C PHE A 109 23.86 -11.22 9.60
N THR A 110 24.71 -10.95 8.62
CA THR A 110 24.96 -9.57 8.13
C THR A 110 24.37 -9.30 6.76
N ASP A 111 23.89 -10.33 6.07
CA ASP A 111 23.46 -10.22 4.68
C ASP A 111 22.31 -11.17 4.40
N VAL A 112 21.38 -10.74 3.54
CA VAL A 112 20.36 -11.65 3.00
C VAL A 112 21.01 -12.76 2.16
N GLY A 113 20.42 -13.94 2.20
CA GLY A 113 20.97 -15.11 1.51
C GLY A 113 20.46 -16.41 2.09
N ASP A 114 20.88 -17.51 1.48
CA ASP A 114 20.64 -18.84 2.01
C ASP A 114 21.93 -19.34 2.66
N TYR A 115 21.79 -19.88 3.87
CA TYR A 115 22.88 -20.36 4.70
C TYR A 115 22.64 -21.83 5.05
N ALA A 116 23.72 -22.57 5.23
CA ALA A 116 23.70 -23.92 5.77
C ALA A 116 24.25 -23.90 7.19
N VAL A 117 23.44 -24.31 8.18
CA VAL A 117 23.85 -24.49 9.56
C VAL A 117 24.20 -25.95 9.76
N GLN A 118 25.49 -26.26 9.82
CA GLN A 118 26.02 -27.59 10.14
C GLN A 118 26.25 -27.68 11.65
N VAL A 119 25.74 -28.74 12.26
CA VAL A 119 25.86 -28.99 13.70
C VAL A 119 26.38 -30.41 13.92
N ARG A 120 27.42 -30.55 14.74
CA ARG A 120 28.05 -31.84 15.08
C ARG A 120 28.27 -31.93 16.59
N CYS A 121 27.70 -32.93 17.25
CA CYS A 121 27.72 -33.04 18.71
C CYS A 121 28.63 -34.17 19.20
N ASP A 122 29.33 -33.95 20.32
CA ASP A 122 30.37 -34.87 20.83
C ASP A 122 29.81 -36.17 21.43
N ASP A 123 28.55 -36.17 21.87
CA ASP A 123 27.92 -37.32 22.53
C ASP A 123 27.60 -38.49 21.56
N ASP A 124 27.75 -38.28 20.25
CA ASP A 124 27.64 -39.29 19.21
C ASP A 124 28.32 -38.78 17.92
N GLU A 125 29.62 -39.08 17.72
CA GLU A 125 30.44 -38.60 16.58
C GLU A 125 29.84 -38.86 15.18
N SER A 126 28.79 -39.69 15.12
CA SER A 126 28.01 -40.05 13.93
C SER A 126 26.83 -39.12 13.59
N LYS A 127 26.47 -38.16 14.46
CA LYS A 127 25.31 -37.27 14.27
C LYS A 127 25.71 -35.87 13.81
N GLU A 128 25.78 -35.71 12.49
CA GLU A 128 25.85 -34.41 11.82
C GLU A 128 24.44 -34.05 11.29
N ALA A 129 24.01 -32.80 11.52
CA ALA A 129 22.80 -32.26 10.89
C ALA A 129 23.13 -31.01 10.10
N VAL A 130 22.52 -30.89 8.91
CA VAL A 130 22.57 -29.67 8.09
C VAL A 130 21.18 -29.07 8.02
N LEU A 131 21.01 -27.89 8.60
CA LEU A 131 19.77 -27.13 8.57
C LEU A 131 19.90 -25.97 7.57
N PRO A 132 19.15 -25.97 6.45
CA PRO A 132 19.09 -24.80 5.58
C PRO A 132 18.29 -23.69 6.27
N VAL A 133 18.86 -22.47 6.31
CA VAL A 133 18.18 -21.28 6.83
C VAL A 133 18.23 -20.14 5.80
N ALA A 134 17.13 -19.41 5.67
CA ALA A 134 16.99 -18.26 4.80
C ALA A 134 17.10 -16.97 5.60
N CYS A 135 18.16 -16.20 5.39
CA CYS A 135 18.30 -14.86 5.96
C CYS A 135 17.45 -13.87 5.15
N ARG A 136 16.35 -13.37 5.72
CA ARG A 136 15.39 -12.45 5.10
C ARG A 136 14.96 -11.38 6.09
N TYR A 137 14.66 -10.19 5.60
CA TYR A 137 13.96 -9.16 6.39
C TYR A 137 12.53 -9.63 6.69
N VAL A 138 11.98 -9.26 7.85
CA VAL A 138 10.62 -9.69 8.23
C VAL A 138 9.75 -8.45 8.46
N ARG A 139 8.77 -8.27 7.58
CA ARG A 139 7.77 -7.19 7.67
C ARG A 139 6.68 -7.59 8.65
N ARG A 140 6.40 -6.72 9.62
CA ARG A 140 5.49 -6.94 10.75
C ARG A 140 4.43 -5.86 10.83
N ASP A 141 3.34 -6.13 11.54
CA ASP A 141 2.39 -5.08 11.88
C ASP A 141 3.12 -3.99 12.68
N ILE A 142 2.95 -2.72 12.31
CA ILE A 142 3.55 -1.58 13.00
C ILE A 142 3.21 -1.55 14.50
N ARG A 143 2.03 -2.06 14.88
CA ARG A 143 1.60 -2.19 16.28
C ARG A 143 2.21 -3.40 16.98
N GLY A 144 2.68 -4.39 16.22
CA GLY A 144 3.38 -5.58 16.72
C GLY A 144 4.88 -5.40 16.87
N LEU A 145 5.46 -4.30 16.37
CA LEU A 145 6.89 -4.02 16.53
C LEU A 145 7.26 -3.82 18.01
N LEU A 146 8.42 -4.37 18.39
CA LEU A 146 9.07 -4.03 19.65
C LEU A 146 9.35 -2.52 19.71
N ASP A 147 9.21 -1.92 20.89
CA ASP A 147 9.43 -0.47 21.07
C ASP A 147 10.77 -0.02 20.51
N ALA A 148 11.86 -0.76 20.78
CA ALA A 148 13.20 -0.43 20.28
C ALA A 148 13.31 -0.48 18.74
N ASP A 149 12.55 -1.35 18.07
CA ASP A 149 12.54 -1.42 16.61
C ASP A 149 11.72 -0.28 16.01
N ARG A 150 10.60 0.05 16.65
CA ARG A 150 9.75 1.16 16.24
C ARG A 150 10.44 2.50 16.41
N GLU A 151 11.19 2.71 17.49
CA GLU A 151 11.98 3.94 17.67
C GLU A 151 13.07 4.06 16.60
N ARG A 152 13.81 2.98 16.30
CA ARG A 152 14.81 2.96 15.21
C ARG A 152 14.19 3.27 13.85
N LEU A 153 13.03 2.66 13.56
CA LEU A 153 12.28 2.92 12.33
C LEU A 153 11.90 4.39 12.20
N PHE A 154 11.34 4.99 13.26
CA PHE A 154 10.91 6.37 13.22
C PHE A 154 12.08 7.36 13.18
N ASP A 155 13.20 7.07 13.84
CA ASP A 155 14.43 7.86 13.73
C ASP A 155 15.02 7.80 12.31
N ALA A 156 14.95 6.63 11.64
CA ALA A 156 15.32 6.52 10.23
C ALA A 156 14.38 7.33 9.33
N PHE A 157 13.06 7.26 9.53
CA PHE A 157 12.12 8.12 8.79
C PHE A 157 12.39 9.61 9.01
N LYS A 158 12.71 10.02 10.24
CA LYS A 158 13.09 11.41 10.53
C LYS A 158 14.35 11.81 9.76
N THR A 159 15.30 10.90 9.60
CA THR A 159 16.50 11.10 8.81
C THR A 159 16.17 11.24 7.31
N LEU A 160 15.33 10.35 6.76
CA LEU A 160 14.85 10.46 5.37
C LEU A 160 14.11 11.78 5.09
N ALA A 161 13.41 12.32 6.10
CA ALA A 161 12.68 13.59 6.02
C ALA A 161 13.57 14.84 6.19
N SER A 162 14.80 14.68 6.68
CA SER A 162 15.68 15.81 7.06
C SER A 162 16.85 16.04 6.10
N TYR A 163 17.14 15.08 5.21
CA TYR A 163 18.24 15.14 4.25
C TYR A 163 17.73 15.33 2.83
N ASP A 164 18.46 16.10 2.04
CA ASP A 164 18.38 16.01 0.57
C ASP A 164 18.92 14.66 0.10
N THR A 165 18.38 14.13 -1.01
CA THR A 165 18.81 12.82 -1.54
C THR A 165 20.31 12.77 -1.82
N ASP A 166 20.88 13.78 -2.48
CA ASP A 166 22.31 13.79 -2.81
C ASP A 166 23.19 13.90 -1.57
N ALA A 167 22.79 14.75 -0.61
CA ALA A 167 23.50 14.90 0.65
C ALA A 167 23.46 13.62 1.49
N GLY A 168 22.30 12.96 1.53
CA GLY A 168 22.15 11.71 2.26
C GLY A 168 22.92 10.56 1.62
N LYS A 169 23.01 10.48 0.29
CA LYS A 169 23.86 9.48 -0.38
C LYS A 169 25.34 9.59 -0.02
N LEU A 170 25.84 10.80 0.18
CA LEU A 170 27.22 11.02 0.64
C LEU A 170 27.47 10.52 2.07
N VAL A 171 26.43 10.42 2.90
CA VAL A 171 26.52 10.01 4.31
C VAL A 171 26.17 8.53 4.51
N PHE A 172 25.11 8.06 3.87
CA PHE A 172 24.50 6.75 4.10
C PHE A 172 24.73 5.75 2.94
N GLY A 173 25.27 6.20 1.80
CA GLY A 173 25.56 5.38 0.63
C GLY A 173 24.49 5.44 -0.46
N ASP A 174 24.76 4.75 -1.58
CA ASP A 174 24.03 4.92 -2.85
C ASP A 174 22.53 4.53 -2.79
N ASP A 175 22.16 3.65 -1.86
CA ASP A 175 20.78 3.21 -1.66
C ASP A 175 19.91 4.25 -0.92
N PHE A 176 20.52 5.30 -0.36
CA PHE A 176 19.77 6.37 0.29
C PHE A 176 18.93 7.19 -0.71
N ARG A 177 17.68 7.47 -0.33
CA ARG A 177 16.80 8.45 -0.98
C ARG A 177 15.91 9.13 0.06
N SER A 178 15.82 10.45 0.00
CA SER A 178 14.97 11.20 0.93
C SER A 178 13.48 11.01 0.66
N LEU A 179 12.62 11.30 1.65
CA LEU A 179 11.15 11.24 1.47
C LEU A 179 10.68 12.13 0.32
N ASP A 180 11.23 13.34 0.20
CA ASP A 180 10.94 14.24 -0.93
C ASP A 180 11.40 13.65 -2.27
N GLY A 181 12.51 12.91 -2.28
CA GLY A 181 12.99 12.21 -3.47
C GLY A 181 12.02 11.13 -3.95
N PHE A 182 11.41 10.38 -3.03
CA PHE A 182 10.34 9.44 -3.34
C PHE A 182 9.07 10.15 -3.79
N ALA A 183 8.65 11.18 -3.05
CA ALA A 183 7.45 11.95 -3.33
C ALA A 183 7.50 12.58 -4.73
N LYS A 184 8.63 13.15 -5.14
CA LYS A 184 8.81 13.76 -6.47
C LYS A 184 8.71 12.75 -7.62
N ILE A 185 9.29 11.56 -7.47
CA ILE A 185 9.15 10.50 -8.49
C ILE A 185 7.70 10.05 -8.59
N HIS A 186 7.07 9.77 -7.45
CA HIS A 186 5.66 9.36 -7.41
C HIS A 186 4.76 10.44 -8.03
N LEU A 187 5.01 11.70 -7.68
CA LEU A 187 4.31 12.87 -8.21
C LEU A 187 4.46 12.98 -9.73
N GLU A 188 5.68 12.89 -10.27
CA GLU A 188 5.93 12.97 -11.71
C GLU A 188 5.21 11.85 -12.49
N ARG A 189 5.07 10.68 -11.87
CA ARG A 189 4.43 9.51 -12.46
C ARG A 189 2.90 9.54 -12.33
N ALA A 190 2.35 10.14 -11.29
CA ALA A 190 0.92 10.11 -10.99
C ALA A 190 0.17 11.43 -11.24
N ALA A 191 0.83 12.59 -11.30
CA ALA A 191 0.16 13.90 -11.38
C ALA A 191 0.00 14.48 -12.78
N LYS A 192 0.28 13.72 -13.84
CA LYS A 192 0.06 14.22 -15.19
C LYS A 192 -1.44 14.37 -15.48
N ARG A 193 -1.76 15.31 -16.36
CA ARG A 193 -3.16 15.67 -16.69
C ARG A 193 -3.97 14.51 -17.26
N GLN A 194 -3.35 13.70 -18.10
CA GLN A 194 -4.03 12.70 -18.91
C GLN A 194 -3.55 11.27 -18.64
N VAL A 195 -2.54 11.08 -17.80
CA VAL A 195 -1.93 9.78 -17.53
C VAL A 195 -1.60 9.67 -16.05
N ASP A 196 -1.95 8.55 -15.44
CA ASP A 196 -1.51 8.15 -14.11
C ASP A 196 -0.75 6.84 -14.29
N ALA A 197 0.56 6.82 -14.08
CA ALA A 197 1.39 5.64 -14.29
C ALA A 197 1.45 4.71 -13.06
N MET A 198 0.86 5.12 -11.94
CA MET A 198 1.00 4.46 -10.64
C MET A 198 -0.33 3.94 -10.09
N HIS A 199 -1.46 4.56 -10.46
CA HIS A 199 -2.80 4.21 -9.95
C HIS A 199 -3.78 3.87 -11.07
N ASP A 200 -4.97 3.39 -10.68
CA ASP A 200 -6.10 3.15 -11.59
C ASP A 200 -5.72 2.31 -12.82
N GLY A 201 -4.99 1.21 -12.59
CA GLY A 201 -4.52 0.29 -13.63
C GLY A 201 -3.74 -0.91 -13.10
N LEU A 202 -3.37 -1.82 -14.01
CA LEU A 202 -2.78 -3.11 -13.66
C LEU A 202 -1.37 -3.01 -13.06
N GLY A 203 -0.68 -1.90 -13.28
CA GLY A 203 0.60 -1.61 -12.65
C GLY A 203 0.50 -1.19 -11.18
N PHE A 204 -0.71 -0.93 -10.66
CA PHE A 204 -0.90 -0.39 -9.30
C PHE A 204 -0.13 -1.19 -8.23
N LEU A 205 -0.38 -2.50 -8.14
CA LEU A 205 0.25 -3.33 -7.12
C LEU A 205 1.79 -3.32 -7.26
N THR A 206 2.29 -3.61 -8.46
CA THR A 206 3.72 -3.86 -8.71
C THR A 206 4.56 -2.59 -8.59
N GLN A 207 4.02 -1.44 -9.00
CA GLN A 207 4.68 -0.15 -8.81
C GLN A 207 4.82 0.20 -7.32
N HIS A 208 3.80 -0.10 -6.50
CA HIS A 208 3.84 0.17 -5.05
C HIS A 208 4.68 -0.84 -4.27
N VAL A 209 4.75 -2.10 -4.71
CA VAL A 209 5.71 -3.08 -4.19
C VAL A 209 7.14 -2.59 -4.43
N ALA A 210 7.46 -2.15 -5.66
CA ALA A 210 8.78 -1.62 -5.97
C ALA A 210 9.10 -0.33 -5.19
N LEU A 211 8.13 0.57 -5.04
CA LEU A 211 8.26 1.77 -4.20
C LEU A 211 8.62 1.42 -2.75
N THR A 212 7.89 0.45 -2.18
CA THR A 212 8.13 0.00 -0.81
C THR A 212 9.50 -0.69 -0.67
N ASN A 213 9.90 -1.47 -1.67
CA ASN A 213 11.21 -2.12 -1.69
C ASN A 213 12.36 -1.11 -1.74
N GLU A 214 12.28 -0.04 -2.55
CA GLU A 214 13.32 0.98 -2.57
C GLU A 214 13.32 1.84 -1.30
N LEU A 215 12.17 2.09 -0.66
CA LEU A 215 12.14 2.68 0.68
C LEU A 215 12.91 1.81 1.68
N GLU A 216 12.65 0.51 1.69
CA GLU A 216 13.29 -0.42 2.60
C GLU A 216 14.83 -0.41 2.43
N LEU A 217 15.33 -0.28 1.19
CA LEU A 217 16.75 -0.02 0.91
C LEU A 217 17.25 1.30 1.53
N ALA A 218 16.47 2.38 1.40
CA ALA A 218 16.84 3.68 1.96
C ALA A 218 16.85 3.67 3.50
N LEU A 219 15.92 2.95 4.14
CA LEU A 219 15.92 2.72 5.60
C LEU A 219 17.16 1.91 6.01
N GLN A 220 17.50 0.86 5.26
CA GLN A 220 18.64 -0.01 5.53
C GLN A 220 20.00 0.68 5.32
N ALA A 221 20.07 1.70 4.47
CA ALA A 221 21.24 2.56 4.34
C ALA A 221 21.51 3.36 5.63
N ILE A 222 20.47 3.65 6.43
CA ILE A 222 20.59 4.35 7.72
C ILE A 222 20.81 3.35 8.86
N ASP A 223 19.95 2.32 8.95
CA ASP A 223 20.07 1.23 9.92
C ASP A 223 19.78 -0.10 9.20
N PRO A 224 20.80 -0.95 9.00
CA PRO A 224 20.68 -2.14 8.16
C PRO A 224 19.79 -3.23 8.77
N SER A 225 19.37 -3.10 10.04
CA SER A 225 18.43 -4.03 10.70
C SER A 225 16.95 -3.75 10.40
N LEU A 226 16.64 -2.63 9.74
CA LEU A 226 15.26 -2.21 9.52
C LEU A 226 14.57 -2.97 8.38
N ALA A 227 13.30 -3.28 8.62
CA ALA A 227 12.33 -3.73 7.64
C ALA A 227 11.12 -2.79 7.67
N VAL A 228 10.47 -2.57 6.53
CA VAL A 228 9.26 -1.75 6.46
C VAL A 228 8.07 -2.51 7.08
N PRO A 229 7.31 -1.91 8.01
CA PRO A 229 6.14 -2.57 8.59
C PRO A 229 4.92 -2.51 7.66
N TYR A 230 3.90 -3.28 7.98
CA TYR A 230 2.54 -3.12 7.45
C TYR A 230 1.60 -2.54 8.51
N TRP A 231 0.49 -1.95 8.07
CA TRP A 231 -0.59 -1.49 8.94
C TRP A 231 -1.85 -2.29 8.63
N ASP A 232 -2.22 -3.22 9.52
CA ASP A 232 -3.47 -3.95 9.37
C ASP A 232 -4.67 -3.09 9.81
N TYR A 233 -5.16 -2.29 8.87
CA TYR A 233 -6.32 -1.42 9.05
C TYR A 233 -7.65 -2.19 9.11
N THR A 234 -7.67 -3.53 8.93
CA THR A 234 -8.88 -4.32 9.20
C THR A 234 -9.14 -4.45 10.71
N GLN A 235 -8.10 -4.35 11.55
CA GLN A 235 -8.25 -4.22 13.00
C GLN A 235 -8.98 -2.92 13.37
N ASP A 236 -8.67 -1.84 12.66
CA ASP A 236 -9.33 -0.54 12.87
C ASP A 236 -10.81 -0.61 12.48
N SER A 237 -11.14 -1.35 11.43
CA SER A 237 -12.54 -1.61 11.07
C SER A 237 -13.33 -2.26 12.21
N THR A 238 -12.68 -3.19 12.93
CA THR A 238 -13.29 -3.90 14.06
C THR A 238 -13.46 -2.97 15.24
N ARG A 239 -12.43 -2.17 15.55
CA ARG A 239 -12.47 -1.16 16.62
C ARG A 239 -13.58 -0.14 16.40
N VAL A 240 -13.66 0.45 15.21
CA VAL A 240 -14.66 1.49 14.94
C VAL A 240 -16.08 0.94 14.97
N ARG A 241 -16.30 -0.30 14.49
CA ARG A 241 -17.60 -0.97 14.62
C ARG A 241 -18.04 -1.12 16.08
N THR A 242 -17.09 -1.32 16.99
CA THR A 242 -17.37 -1.40 18.43
C THR A 242 -17.52 -0.03 19.11
N SER A 243 -17.00 1.05 18.51
CA SER A 243 -17.04 2.42 19.05
C SER A 243 -18.13 3.31 18.42
N GLY A 244 -19.27 2.74 18.02
CA GLY A 244 -20.40 3.51 17.50
C GLY A 244 -20.26 3.94 16.03
N ARG A 245 -19.34 3.33 15.27
CA ARG A 245 -19.09 3.60 13.84
C ARG A 245 -18.51 4.97 13.50
N ASP A 246 -17.92 5.66 14.47
CA ASP A 246 -17.26 6.94 14.24
C ASP A 246 -15.78 6.76 13.86
N VAL A 247 -15.46 6.95 12.58
CA VAL A 247 -14.07 6.90 12.07
C VAL A 247 -13.17 7.94 12.73
N SER A 248 -13.70 9.07 13.21
CA SER A 248 -12.87 10.12 13.80
C SER A 248 -12.20 9.66 15.10
N ALA A 249 -12.82 8.72 15.82
CA ALA A 249 -12.26 8.12 17.03
C ALA A 249 -10.94 7.37 16.78
N LEU A 250 -10.64 6.98 15.53
CA LEU A 250 -9.33 6.39 15.19
C LEU A 250 -8.18 7.36 15.37
N TRP A 251 -8.42 8.68 15.39
CA TRP A 251 -7.38 9.69 15.65
C TRP A 251 -6.91 9.73 17.10
N ASP A 252 -7.61 9.05 18.01
CA ASP A 252 -7.20 8.84 19.39
C ASP A 252 -6.31 7.59 19.55
N ASP A 253 -6.09 6.80 18.49
CA ASP A 253 -5.23 5.61 18.51
C ASP A 253 -3.75 5.97 18.70
N ALA A 254 -2.98 5.02 19.24
CA ALA A 254 -1.55 5.17 19.45
C ALA A 254 -0.77 5.54 18.18
N LEU A 255 -1.24 5.12 16.99
CA LEU A 255 -0.69 5.52 15.69
C LEU A 255 -0.52 7.04 15.56
N TRP A 256 -1.46 7.83 16.09
CA TRP A 256 -1.49 9.29 15.97
C TRP A 256 -0.91 10.01 17.18
N SER A 257 -0.36 9.29 18.14
CA SER A 257 0.37 9.89 19.26
C SER A 257 1.62 10.63 18.79
N SER A 258 2.11 11.57 19.59
CA SER A 258 3.32 12.36 19.28
C SER A 258 4.61 11.52 19.22
N SER A 259 4.62 10.31 19.79
CA SER A 259 5.75 9.38 19.68
C SER A 259 5.73 8.56 18.38
N TRP A 260 4.59 8.49 17.68
CA TRP A 260 4.43 7.76 16.42
C TRP A 260 4.25 8.75 15.27
N PHE A 261 3.16 8.69 14.50
CA PHE A 261 2.96 9.55 13.33
C PHE A 261 2.60 10.99 13.68
N GLY A 262 2.18 11.26 14.92
CA GLY A 262 1.70 12.57 15.36
C GLY A 262 0.28 12.89 14.89
N ASN A 263 -0.40 13.73 15.67
CA ASN A 263 -1.78 14.14 15.42
C ASN A 263 -1.82 15.47 14.64
N ALA A 264 -2.85 15.63 13.80
CA ALA A 264 -3.04 16.79 12.93
C ALA A 264 -4.49 17.35 13.02
N THR A 265 -5.18 17.09 14.14
CA THR A 265 -6.55 17.60 14.40
C THR A 265 -6.61 19.10 14.70
N GLY A 266 -5.45 19.77 14.84
CA GLY A 266 -5.39 21.22 15.00
C GLY A 266 -5.89 21.98 13.77
N PRO A 267 -6.22 23.28 13.91
CA PRO A 267 -6.87 24.08 12.86
C PRO A 267 -6.01 24.26 11.59
N GLU A 268 -4.70 24.13 11.70
CA GLU A 268 -3.77 24.25 10.57
C GLU A 268 -3.53 22.91 9.85
N HIS A 269 -4.07 21.81 10.38
CA HIS A 269 -4.00 20.47 9.81
C HIS A 269 -2.60 19.88 9.62
N TYR A 270 -1.53 20.49 10.13
CA TYR A 270 -0.19 19.88 10.18
C TYR A 270 0.08 19.24 11.55
N VAL A 271 1.04 18.32 11.59
CA VAL A 271 1.55 17.75 12.84
C VAL A 271 2.36 18.81 13.59
N ALA A 272 1.90 19.23 14.77
CA ALA A 272 2.51 20.30 15.56
C ALA A 272 3.46 19.81 16.66
N GLU A 273 3.36 18.53 17.05
CA GLU A 273 4.11 17.94 18.15
C GLU A 273 4.71 16.58 17.77
N GLY A 274 5.80 16.19 18.44
CA GLY A 274 6.45 14.91 18.22
C GLY A 274 7.54 14.92 17.16
N ARG A 275 7.99 13.73 16.78
CA ARG A 275 9.16 13.53 15.89
C ARG A 275 8.96 14.14 14.51
N PHE A 276 7.74 14.07 13.99
CA PHE A 276 7.38 14.55 12.65
C PHE A 276 6.71 15.95 12.67
N ALA A 277 6.82 16.67 13.79
CA ALA A 277 6.32 18.03 13.88
C ALA A 277 6.94 18.93 12.80
N PHE A 278 6.10 19.71 12.12
CA PHE A 278 6.49 20.64 11.06
C PHE A 278 7.34 19.98 9.95
N GLN A 279 7.06 18.72 9.62
CA GLN A 279 7.69 18.07 8.48
C GLN A 279 7.39 18.88 7.21
N LYS A 280 8.44 19.34 6.54
CA LYS A 280 8.31 20.21 5.37
C LYS A 280 7.90 19.43 4.13
N VAL A 281 7.23 20.12 3.22
CA VAL A 281 7.05 19.69 1.83
C VAL A 281 8.03 20.49 0.98
N ASP A 282 8.85 19.79 0.20
CA ASP A 282 9.86 20.46 -0.62
C ASP A 282 9.25 21.31 -1.76
N LYS A 283 10.02 22.29 -2.24
CA LYS A 283 9.65 23.14 -3.38
C LYS A 283 10.37 22.73 -4.66
N GLY A 284 9.72 23.01 -5.78
CA GLY A 284 10.27 22.78 -7.12
C GLY A 284 10.23 21.32 -7.57
N GLY A 285 10.84 21.05 -8.72
CA GLY A 285 10.70 19.80 -9.46
C GLY A 285 9.85 19.97 -10.73
N PRO A 286 9.64 18.89 -11.50
CA PRO A 286 8.93 18.95 -12.77
C PRO A 286 7.41 19.13 -12.62
N THR A 287 6.87 18.89 -11.43
CA THR A 287 5.45 19.05 -11.13
C THR A 287 5.31 19.67 -9.75
N THR A 288 4.56 20.76 -9.67
CA THR A 288 4.29 21.48 -8.43
C THR A 288 2.85 22.01 -8.43
N ASN A 289 2.36 22.36 -7.25
CA ASN A 289 1.16 23.18 -7.14
C ASN A 289 1.47 24.67 -7.42
N PRO A 290 0.46 25.56 -7.40
CA PRO A 290 0.65 26.98 -7.74
C PRO A 290 1.59 27.75 -6.81
N TYR A 291 1.75 27.28 -5.57
CA TYR A 291 2.66 27.85 -4.58
C TYR A 291 4.10 27.32 -4.72
N GLY A 292 4.33 26.42 -5.68
CA GLY A 292 5.64 25.84 -5.98
C GLY A 292 6.03 24.65 -5.11
N TYR A 293 5.13 24.13 -4.27
CA TYR A 293 5.39 22.90 -3.50
C TYR A 293 5.27 21.67 -4.39
N ALA A 294 6.07 20.64 -4.11
CA ALA A 294 6.02 19.33 -4.76
C ALA A 294 4.72 18.59 -4.40
N ARG A 295 3.62 19.08 -4.95
CA ARG A 295 2.24 18.61 -4.79
C ARG A 295 1.60 18.53 -6.17
N ALA A 296 0.57 17.70 -6.30
CA ALA A 296 -0.21 17.61 -7.51
C ALA A 296 -0.86 18.96 -7.86
N PRO A 297 -1.08 19.28 -9.15
CA PRO A 297 -1.74 20.53 -9.52
C PRO A 297 -3.15 20.69 -8.95
N TRP A 298 -3.85 19.60 -8.65
CA TRP A 298 -5.17 19.65 -7.99
C TRP A 298 -5.08 19.78 -6.45
N ASN A 299 -3.88 19.69 -5.87
CA ASN A 299 -3.64 19.95 -4.46
C ASN A 299 -3.11 21.38 -4.27
N VAL A 300 -4.02 22.35 -4.22
CA VAL A 300 -3.71 23.79 -4.07
C VAL A 300 -3.51 24.18 -2.60
N ASN A 301 -3.06 23.25 -1.76
CA ASN A 301 -2.73 23.53 -0.36
C ASN A 301 -1.50 24.45 -0.26
N LYS A 302 -1.63 25.56 0.48
CA LYS A 302 -0.55 26.54 0.68
C LYS A 302 0.43 26.19 1.81
N SER A 303 0.14 25.20 2.65
CA SER A 303 0.94 24.88 3.83
C SER A 303 2.37 24.49 3.44
N PRO A 304 3.42 25.01 4.10
CA PRO A 304 4.79 24.54 3.89
C PRO A 304 5.06 23.17 4.53
N PHE A 305 4.10 22.63 5.27
CA PHE A 305 4.24 21.39 6.02
C PHE A 305 3.28 20.32 5.51
N VAL A 306 3.63 19.06 5.79
CA VAL A 306 2.72 17.91 5.61
C VAL A 306 1.47 18.15 6.46
N THR A 307 0.33 18.00 5.82
CA THR A 307 -1.01 18.16 6.38
C THR A 307 -1.83 16.87 6.27
N ARG A 308 -2.73 16.70 7.23
CA ARG A 308 -3.69 15.60 7.30
C ARG A 308 -5.02 16.16 7.77
N ALA A 309 -6.12 15.71 7.18
CA ALA A 309 -7.45 16.08 7.62
C ALA A 309 -8.26 14.81 7.85
N HIS A 310 -8.88 14.72 9.02
CA HIS A 310 -9.75 13.59 9.40
C HIS A 310 -11.22 13.82 9.00
N THR A 311 -11.49 14.96 8.38
CA THR A 311 -12.80 15.41 7.94
C THR A 311 -12.77 15.81 6.47
N PHE A 312 -13.96 15.89 5.90
CA PHE A 312 -14.25 16.47 4.59
C PHE A 312 -15.10 17.70 4.83
N CYS A 313 -14.49 18.88 4.90
CA CYS A 313 -15.22 20.13 5.17
C CYS A 313 -16.09 20.03 6.44
N ASP A 314 -15.48 19.68 7.59
CA ASP A 314 -16.14 19.51 8.90
C ASP A 314 -17.21 18.40 8.97
N ARG A 315 -17.21 17.48 8.02
CA ARG A 315 -18.04 16.26 8.03
C ARG A 315 -17.17 15.01 8.02
N THR A 316 -17.56 13.99 8.77
CA THR A 316 -16.89 12.68 8.77
C THR A 316 -17.48 11.79 7.68
N PHE A 317 -16.66 10.89 7.11
CA PHE A 317 -17.11 9.91 6.12
C PHE A 317 -17.52 8.59 6.81
N SER A 318 -18.42 7.82 6.21
CA SER A 318 -18.94 6.57 6.79
C SER A 318 -17.91 5.45 6.78
N MET A 319 -17.96 4.67 7.86
CA MET A 319 -17.32 3.36 8.02
C MET A 319 -17.64 2.34 6.93
N ASP A 320 -18.77 2.45 6.23
CA ASP A 320 -19.18 1.42 5.27
C ASP A 320 -18.21 1.31 4.08
N THR A 321 -17.39 2.34 3.89
CA THR A 321 -16.32 2.35 2.90
C THR A 321 -14.98 1.85 3.42
N TRP A 322 -14.78 1.71 4.74
CA TRP A 322 -13.50 1.36 5.35
C TRP A 322 -13.08 -0.10 5.02
N PRO A 323 -11.79 -0.40 4.80
CA PRO A 323 -11.36 -1.77 4.54
C PRO A 323 -11.62 -2.67 5.73
N SER A 324 -12.38 -3.74 5.53
CA SER A 324 -12.84 -4.61 6.60
C SER A 324 -12.35 -6.04 6.41
N CYS A 325 -12.54 -6.87 7.44
CA CYS A 325 -12.37 -8.31 7.32
C CYS A 325 -13.16 -8.89 6.13
N ALA A 326 -14.35 -8.37 5.87
CA ALA A 326 -15.19 -8.80 4.74
C ALA A 326 -14.54 -8.48 3.40
N SER A 327 -14.10 -7.23 3.21
CA SER A 327 -13.50 -6.84 1.93
C SER A 327 -12.18 -7.59 1.68
N HIS A 328 -11.34 -7.79 2.70
CA HIS A 328 -10.11 -8.59 2.56
C HIS A 328 -10.39 -10.08 2.32
N TYR A 329 -11.43 -10.63 2.94
CA TYR A 329 -11.87 -12.01 2.69
C TYR A 329 -12.35 -12.19 1.25
N ASP A 330 -13.19 -11.27 0.75
CA ASP A 330 -13.72 -11.31 -0.61
C ASP A 330 -12.61 -11.19 -1.67
N MET A 331 -11.62 -10.31 -1.44
CA MET A 331 -10.42 -10.24 -2.29
C MET A 331 -9.70 -11.59 -2.39
N THR A 332 -9.78 -12.42 -1.35
CA THR A 332 -9.15 -13.75 -1.33
C THR A 332 -10.04 -14.82 -1.95
N PHE A 333 -11.31 -14.90 -1.56
CA PHE A 333 -12.16 -16.06 -1.82
C PHE A 333 -13.28 -15.82 -2.85
N ALA A 334 -13.59 -14.56 -3.18
CA ALA A 334 -14.65 -14.23 -4.13
C ALA A 334 -14.15 -13.77 -5.51
N ILE A 335 -12.85 -13.48 -5.65
CA ILE A 335 -12.26 -12.97 -6.91
C ILE A 335 -11.29 -13.99 -7.51
N ASP A 336 -11.59 -14.46 -8.72
CA ASP A 336 -10.81 -15.51 -9.41
C ASP A 336 -9.83 -14.99 -10.46
N SER A 337 -9.96 -13.73 -10.89
CA SER A 337 -9.08 -13.13 -11.89
C SER A 337 -8.10 -12.15 -11.27
N PHE A 338 -6.84 -12.21 -11.69
CA PHE A 338 -5.85 -11.19 -11.34
C PHE A 338 -6.27 -9.79 -11.80
N TYR A 339 -6.86 -9.68 -13.00
CA TYR A 339 -7.36 -8.42 -13.54
C TYR A 339 -8.37 -7.78 -12.59
N ASP A 340 -9.44 -8.50 -12.24
CA ASP A 340 -10.48 -7.98 -11.34
C ASP A 340 -9.91 -7.70 -9.95
N TRP A 341 -8.97 -8.52 -9.48
CA TRP A 341 -8.32 -8.34 -8.18
C TRP A 341 -7.54 -7.02 -8.12
N VAL A 342 -6.69 -6.72 -9.09
CA VAL A 342 -5.93 -5.45 -9.11
C VAL A 342 -6.86 -4.24 -9.23
N TRP A 343 -7.97 -4.38 -9.95
CA TRP A 343 -8.97 -3.32 -10.05
C TRP A 343 -9.72 -3.09 -8.75
N GLN A 344 -10.07 -4.13 -8.01
CA GLN A 344 -10.79 -3.98 -6.75
C GLN A 344 -9.88 -3.53 -5.61
N ILE A 345 -8.65 -4.05 -5.56
CA ILE A 345 -7.74 -3.82 -4.42
C ILE A 345 -7.37 -2.34 -4.24
N GLY A 346 -7.31 -1.55 -5.33
CA GLY A 346 -6.99 -0.12 -5.26
C GLY A 346 -8.08 0.74 -4.60
N TYR A 347 -9.33 0.24 -4.52
CA TYR A 347 -10.49 0.98 -3.98
C TYR A 347 -10.81 0.57 -2.55
N ALA A 348 -12.02 0.05 -2.26
CA ALA A 348 -12.51 -0.19 -0.91
C ALA A 348 -11.56 -0.97 0.04
N PRO A 349 -10.76 -1.96 -0.44
CA PRO A 349 -9.80 -2.65 0.43
C PRO A 349 -8.57 -1.83 0.85
N HIS A 350 -8.37 -0.61 0.35
CA HIS A 350 -7.13 0.17 0.47
C HIS A 350 -7.37 1.70 0.46
N GLY A 351 -7.95 2.23 -0.62
CA GLY A 351 -8.12 3.65 -0.89
C GLY A 351 -8.76 4.48 0.24
N PRO A 352 -9.74 3.96 1.01
CA PRO A 352 -10.32 4.70 2.13
C PRO A 352 -9.31 5.09 3.22
N ILE A 353 -8.16 4.41 3.33
CA ILE A 353 -7.11 4.79 4.28
C ILE A 353 -6.47 6.12 3.86
N HIS A 354 -6.24 6.32 2.57
CA HIS A 354 -5.76 7.59 2.03
C HIS A 354 -6.78 8.73 2.26
N ILE A 355 -8.06 8.42 2.05
CA ILE A 355 -9.20 9.32 2.31
C ILE A 355 -9.25 9.73 3.79
N PHE A 356 -9.09 8.77 4.69
CA PHE A 356 -9.10 8.99 6.14
C PHE A 356 -8.01 9.92 6.62
N VAL A 357 -6.80 9.74 6.10
CA VAL A 357 -5.64 10.51 6.56
C VAL A 357 -5.56 11.86 5.85
N GLY A 358 -5.86 11.91 4.55
CA GLY A 358 -5.68 13.13 3.77
C GLY A 358 -6.83 14.12 3.94
N GLY A 359 -8.08 13.65 3.91
CA GLY A 359 -9.28 14.48 4.04
C GLY A 359 -9.29 15.76 3.18
N TYR A 360 -10.18 16.69 3.54
CA TYR A 360 -10.28 18.02 2.92
C TYR A 360 -10.61 19.10 3.96
N ALA A 361 -9.88 20.20 3.88
CA ALA A 361 -10.07 21.39 4.71
C ALA A 361 -10.31 22.63 3.82
N GLY A 362 -10.48 23.81 4.44
CA GLY A 362 -10.56 25.09 3.73
C GLY A 362 -11.90 25.40 3.04
N CYS A 363 -12.96 24.67 3.38
CA CYS A 363 -14.27 24.81 2.71
C CYS A 363 -15.10 26.00 3.23
N GLY A 364 -14.75 26.53 4.42
CA GLY A 364 -15.54 27.52 5.12
C GLY A 364 -16.88 26.97 5.63
N ASP A 365 -17.80 27.85 5.98
CA ASP A 365 -19.15 27.45 6.41
C ASP A 365 -19.98 26.97 5.21
N MET A 366 -20.08 25.65 5.06
CA MET A 366 -20.86 25.00 3.99
C MET A 366 -22.37 25.27 4.14
N GLU A 367 -22.90 25.37 5.36
CA GLU A 367 -24.32 25.64 5.60
C GLU A 367 -24.68 27.06 5.18
N GLU A 368 -23.85 28.04 5.55
CA GLU A 368 -24.03 29.43 5.13
C GLU A 368 -23.90 29.57 3.61
N ARG A 369 -22.87 28.97 3.01
CA ARG A 369 -22.60 29.06 1.57
C ARG A 369 -23.72 28.48 0.71
N PHE A 370 -24.27 27.34 1.13
CA PHE A 370 -25.34 26.67 0.37
C PHE A 370 -26.74 26.97 0.92
N ARG A 371 -26.88 27.95 1.82
CA ARG A 371 -28.15 28.34 2.46
C ARG A 371 -29.26 28.57 1.46
N ASP A 372 -28.97 29.30 0.39
CA ASP A 372 -30.00 29.66 -0.59
C ASP A 372 -30.59 28.41 -1.26
N PHE A 373 -29.86 27.28 -1.34
CA PHE A 373 -30.31 26.05 -2.00
C PHE A 373 -31.18 25.16 -1.10
N ASN A 374 -31.38 25.51 0.17
CA ASN A 374 -32.14 24.73 1.15
C ASN A 374 -31.68 23.26 1.24
N LEU A 375 -30.37 23.02 1.18
CA LEU A 375 -29.82 21.66 1.29
C LEU A 375 -30.07 21.09 2.69
N THR A 376 -30.45 19.81 2.75
CA THR A 376 -30.51 19.07 4.01
C THR A 376 -29.09 18.76 4.52
N GLU A 377 -28.94 18.41 5.80
CA GLU A 377 -27.66 17.95 6.36
C GLU A 377 -27.08 16.77 5.57
N LYS A 378 -27.95 15.85 5.14
CA LYS A 378 -27.61 14.72 4.27
C LYS A 378 -27.03 15.18 2.92
N ALA A 379 -27.68 16.15 2.27
CA ALA A 379 -27.20 16.69 1.00
C ALA A 379 -25.87 17.45 1.16
N LEU A 380 -25.71 18.20 2.26
CA LEU A 380 -24.44 18.86 2.59
C LEU A 380 -23.32 17.84 2.84
N LYS A 381 -23.61 16.75 3.55
CA LYS A 381 -22.64 15.65 3.73
C LYS A 381 -22.24 15.04 2.39
N SER A 382 -23.19 14.71 1.52
CA SER A 382 -22.89 14.19 0.18
C SER A 382 -22.03 15.17 -0.63
N LEU A 383 -22.31 16.48 -0.54
CA LEU A 383 -21.53 17.53 -1.21
C LEU A 383 -20.10 17.64 -0.64
N SER A 384 -19.91 17.56 0.67
CA SER A 384 -18.58 17.53 1.27
C SER A 384 -17.78 16.32 0.79
N LEU A 385 -18.40 15.14 0.70
CA LEU A 385 -17.74 13.91 0.27
C LEU A 385 -17.44 13.88 -1.24
N LEU A 386 -18.07 14.75 -2.05
CA LEU A 386 -17.65 14.94 -3.45
C LEU A 386 -16.18 15.38 -3.55
N ALA A 387 -15.63 16.03 -2.53
CA ALA A 387 -14.23 16.41 -2.48
C ALA A 387 -13.29 15.21 -2.67
N ILE A 388 -13.70 13.98 -2.35
CA ILE A 388 -12.91 12.76 -2.56
C ILE A 388 -12.44 12.61 -4.01
N SER A 389 -13.28 12.97 -4.99
CA SER A 389 -12.99 12.76 -6.41
C SER A 389 -12.94 14.06 -7.21
N LEU A 390 -13.73 15.07 -6.82
CA LEU A 390 -13.97 16.25 -7.64
C LEU A 390 -12.68 17.00 -8.01
N PRO A 391 -11.74 17.28 -7.09
CA PRO A 391 -10.49 17.98 -7.41
C PRO A 391 -9.61 17.22 -8.40
N LYS A 392 -9.22 15.97 -8.10
CA LYS A 392 -8.35 15.14 -8.96
C LYS A 392 -9.03 14.87 -10.30
N SER A 393 -10.22 14.28 -10.26
CA SER A 393 -10.89 13.80 -11.47
C SER A 393 -11.43 14.94 -12.30
N GLY A 394 -11.99 15.99 -11.69
CA GLY A 394 -12.47 17.15 -12.43
C GLY A 394 -11.32 17.96 -13.04
N TRP A 395 -10.17 18.07 -12.36
CA TRP A 395 -8.97 18.62 -12.99
C TRP A 395 -8.59 17.79 -14.21
N ARG A 396 -8.38 16.47 -14.08
CA ARG A 396 -8.06 15.59 -15.22
C ARG A 396 -9.06 15.64 -16.37
N ASN A 397 -10.35 15.84 -16.09
CA ASN A 397 -11.42 15.96 -17.08
C ASN A 397 -11.59 17.39 -17.65
N PHE A 398 -10.66 18.30 -17.38
CA PHE A 398 -10.71 19.70 -17.84
C PHE A 398 -11.91 20.48 -17.32
N LEU A 399 -12.53 20.03 -16.22
CA LEU A 399 -13.62 20.69 -15.51
C LEU A 399 -13.11 21.73 -14.51
N PHE A 400 -11.94 21.50 -13.92
CA PHE A 400 -11.27 22.46 -13.05
C PHE A 400 -9.88 22.79 -13.58
N GLU A 401 -9.45 24.01 -13.30
CA GLU A 401 -8.09 24.47 -13.51
C GLU A 401 -7.46 24.92 -12.20
N SER A 402 -6.17 24.62 -12.10
CA SER A 402 -5.32 25.18 -11.06
C SER A 402 -4.81 26.54 -11.52
N PRO A 403 -4.70 27.54 -10.64
CA PRO A 403 -3.92 28.74 -10.93
C PRO A 403 -2.52 28.38 -11.42
N GLU A 404 -1.93 29.18 -12.31
CA GLU A 404 -0.57 28.91 -12.80
C GLU A 404 0.49 29.24 -11.74
N PHE A 405 0.23 30.27 -10.92
CA PHE A 405 1.16 30.76 -9.92
C PHE A 405 0.42 31.49 -8.80
N CYS A 406 0.87 31.28 -7.57
CA CYS A 406 0.46 32.02 -6.39
C CYS A 406 1.70 32.38 -5.56
N SER A 407 1.79 33.64 -5.11
CA SER A 407 2.85 34.06 -4.19
C SER A 407 2.61 33.49 -2.80
N GLU A 408 3.66 33.40 -1.97
CA GLU A 408 3.57 32.84 -0.61
C GLU A 408 2.57 33.59 0.28
N ASP A 409 2.43 34.89 0.09
CA ASP A 409 1.50 35.77 0.80
C ASP A 409 0.06 35.70 0.26
N THR A 410 -0.18 35.06 -0.88
CA THR A 410 -1.54 34.87 -1.41
C THR A 410 -2.36 33.98 -0.46
N PRO A 411 -3.51 34.44 0.07
CA PRO A 411 -4.39 33.63 0.93
C PRO A 411 -4.92 32.37 0.23
N GLN A 412 -5.20 31.31 1.00
CA GLN A 412 -5.81 30.08 0.46
C GLN A 412 -7.17 30.36 -0.19
N SER A 413 -7.92 31.33 0.35
CA SER A 413 -9.21 31.79 -0.19
C SER A 413 -9.12 32.37 -1.59
N ASP A 414 -7.94 32.83 -2.00
CA ASP A 414 -7.73 33.59 -3.25
C ASP A 414 -7.00 32.74 -4.30
N CYS A 415 -6.37 31.65 -3.88
CA CYS A 415 -5.66 30.70 -4.74
C CYS A 415 -6.14 29.28 -4.44
N HIS A 416 -7.08 28.82 -5.26
CA HIS A 416 -7.68 27.50 -5.17
C HIS A 416 -8.07 27.01 -6.57
N LEU A 417 -8.48 25.74 -6.68
CA LEU A 417 -9.04 25.22 -7.93
C LEU A 417 -10.26 26.03 -8.35
N VAL A 418 -10.32 26.41 -9.62
CA VAL A 418 -11.46 27.11 -10.22
C VAL A 418 -12.09 26.26 -11.31
N CYS A 419 -13.39 26.40 -11.52
CA CYS A 419 -14.03 25.79 -12.68
C CYS A 419 -13.48 26.37 -13.98
N ALA A 420 -13.21 25.49 -14.95
CA ALA A 420 -12.93 25.92 -16.30
C ALA A 420 -14.16 26.66 -16.87
N ARG A 421 -13.92 27.61 -17.78
CA ARG A 421 -14.98 28.33 -18.52
C ARG A 421 -16.12 28.87 -17.63
N GLN A 422 -15.76 29.61 -16.58
CA GLN A 422 -16.73 30.29 -15.72
C GLN A 422 -17.72 31.13 -16.54
N ASN A 423 -18.97 31.22 -16.07
CA ASN A 423 -20.08 31.89 -16.75
C ASN A 423 -20.54 31.26 -18.09
N ASP A 424 -20.12 30.02 -18.40
CA ASP A 424 -20.68 29.22 -19.50
C ASP A 424 -21.70 28.20 -18.96
N HIS A 425 -22.99 28.47 -19.20
CA HIS A 425 -24.09 27.60 -18.76
C HIS A 425 -23.92 26.14 -19.23
N ARG A 426 -23.42 25.90 -20.45
CA ARG A 426 -23.21 24.52 -20.92
C ARG A 426 -22.13 23.80 -20.12
N PHE A 427 -21.15 24.55 -19.65
CA PHE A 427 -20.07 24.03 -18.85
C PHE A 427 -20.50 23.80 -17.40
N ALA A 428 -21.31 24.70 -16.85
CA ALA A 428 -21.97 24.50 -15.57
C ALA A 428 -22.83 23.22 -15.58
N GLU A 429 -23.63 23.00 -16.63
CA GLU A 429 -24.39 21.76 -16.81
C GLU A 429 -23.51 20.50 -16.87
N LEU A 430 -22.31 20.60 -17.45
CA LEU A 430 -21.36 19.48 -17.49
C LEU A 430 -20.79 19.15 -16.10
N ILE A 431 -20.37 20.17 -15.35
CA ILE A 431 -19.87 20.00 -13.97
C ILE A 431 -20.99 19.47 -13.07
N PHE A 432 -22.19 20.03 -13.19
CA PHE A 432 -23.37 19.59 -12.44
C PHE A 432 -23.72 18.14 -12.73
N LYS A 433 -23.72 17.74 -14.01
CA LYS A 433 -23.90 16.34 -14.40
C LYS A 433 -22.80 15.44 -13.84
N TYR A 434 -21.55 15.87 -13.89
CA TYR A 434 -20.43 15.10 -13.35
C TYR A 434 -20.59 14.82 -11.85
N MET A 435 -20.96 15.84 -11.07
CA MET A 435 -21.25 15.68 -9.64
C MET A 435 -22.45 14.75 -9.40
N TYR A 436 -23.53 14.90 -10.16
CA TYR A 436 -24.70 14.02 -10.06
C TYR A 436 -24.35 12.55 -10.34
N ASP A 437 -23.66 12.28 -11.45
CA ASP A 437 -23.29 10.92 -11.86
C ASP A 437 -22.39 10.25 -10.80
N PHE A 438 -21.49 11.02 -10.18
CA PHE A 438 -20.66 10.51 -9.09
C PHE A 438 -21.51 10.13 -7.88
N VAL A 439 -22.38 11.02 -7.40
CA VAL A 439 -23.23 10.72 -6.23
C VAL A 439 -24.15 9.53 -6.52
N GLU A 440 -24.71 9.44 -7.73
CA GLU A 440 -25.59 8.34 -8.12
C GLU A 440 -24.87 6.97 -8.08
N VAL A 441 -23.62 6.90 -8.53
CA VAL A 441 -22.83 5.66 -8.51
C VAL A 441 -22.54 5.18 -7.08
N PHE A 442 -22.29 6.08 -6.14
CA PHE A 442 -22.08 5.72 -4.74
C PHE A 442 -23.40 5.40 -4.02
N ALA A 443 -24.45 6.18 -4.27
CA ALA A 443 -25.78 5.92 -3.72
C ALA A 443 -26.31 4.54 -4.15
N ALA A 444 -26.05 4.13 -5.40
CA ALA A 444 -26.44 2.82 -5.93
C ALA A 444 -25.71 1.63 -5.29
N LYS A 445 -24.65 1.87 -4.51
CA LYS A 445 -23.90 0.85 -3.77
C LYS A 445 -24.27 0.80 -2.29
N ASP A 446 -25.45 1.30 -1.94
CA ASP A 446 -25.95 1.41 -0.56
C ASP A 446 -24.98 2.15 0.37
N ALA A 447 -24.19 3.08 -0.16
CA ALA A 447 -23.37 3.96 0.67
C ALA A 447 -24.28 5.04 1.27
N ASP A 448 -24.64 4.85 2.55
CA ASP A 448 -25.60 5.66 3.31
C ASP A 448 -25.32 7.18 3.30
N ASP A 449 -24.11 7.59 2.94
CA ASP A 449 -23.66 8.98 2.92
C ASP A 449 -23.95 9.75 1.62
N PHE A 450 -24.36 9.06 0.56
CA PHE A 450 -24.55 9.65 -0.77
C PHE A 450 -26.03 9.72 -1.16
N HIS A 451 -26.53 10.94 -1.40
CA HIS A 451 -27.92 11.21 -1.75
C HIS A 451 -28.02 12.14 -2.96
N SER A 452 -28.65 11.72 -4.05
CA SER A 452 -28.71 12.47 -5.31
C SER A 452 -29.96 13.34 -5.49
N ASP A 453 -30.99 13.21 -4.65
CA ASP A 453 -32.29 13.87 -4.82
C ASP A 453 -32.20 15.40 -4.95
N PHE A 454 -31.28 16.01 -4.20
CA PHE A 454 -31.10 17.47 -4.20
C PHE A 454 -30.67 18.03 -5.56
N PHE A 455 -29.97 17.24 -6.40
CA PHE A 455 -29.63 17.65 -7.77
C PHE A 455 -30.90 17.83 -8.63
N HIS A 456 -31.91 16.98 -8.44
CA HIS A 456 -33.18 17.14 -9.16
C HIS A 456 -33.93 18.39 -8.71
N GLU A 457 -33.81 18.78 -7.44
CA GLU A 457 -34.44 20.00 -6.90
C GLU A 457 -33.75 21.25 -7.44
N ILE A 458 -32.41 21.30 -7.42
CA ILE A 458 -31.63 22.41 -8.01
C ILE A 458 -31.96 22.59 -9.49
N ARG A 459 -32.01 21.48 -10.25
CA ARG A 459 -32.35 21.51 -11.68
C ARG A 459 -33.78 22.00 -11.91
N ARG A 460 -34.77 21.48 -11.15
CA ARG A 460 -36.18 21.92 -11.24
C ARG A 460 -36.35 23.40 -10.90
N ALA A 461 -35.55 23.92 -9.98
CA ALA A 461 -35.55 25.33 -9.61
C ALA A 461 -34.81 26.23 -10.61
N ASN A 462 -34.19 25.69 -11.67
CA ASN A 462 -33.37 26.41 -12.63
C ASN A 462 -32.18 27.14 -11.97
N ARG A 463 -31.47 26.46 -11.06
CA ARG A 463 -30.39 27.04 -10.23
C ARG A 463 -29.03 26.37 -10.44
N VAL A 464 -28.84 25.66 -11.55
CA VAL A 464 -27.60 24.93 -11.85
C VAL A 464 -26.40 25.87 -11.85
N ASP A 465 -26.47 26.99 -12.56
CA ASP A 465 -25.35 27.93 -12.67
C ASP A 465 -24.92 28.47 -11.30
N ALA A 466 -25.87 28.99 -10.52
CA ALA A 466 -25.59 29.50 -9.17
C ALA A 466 -25.04 28.41 -8.23
N PHE A 467 -25.52 27.18 -8.35
CA PHE A 467 -25.02 26.06 -7.53
C PHE A 467 -23.58 25.71 -7.91
N VAL A 468 -23.29 25.63 -9.20
CA VAL A 468 -21.94 25.36 -9.69
C VAL A 468 -21.00 26.49 -9.28
N ASP A 469 -21.39 27.76 -9.42
CA ASP A 469 -20.59 28.91 -8.97
C ASP A 469 -20.26 28.85 -7.46
N ALA A 470 -21.21 28.40 -6.63
CA ALA A 470 -20.98 28.20 -5.20
C ALA A 470 -19.96 27.09 -4.91
N VAL A 471 -19.95 26.01 -5.68
CA VAL A 471 -18.94 24.93 -5.61
C VAL A 471 -17.57 25.42 -6.15
N CYS A 472 -17.57 26.13 -7.29
CA CYS A 472 -16.36 26.63 -7.95
C CYS A 472 -15.59 27.67 -7.12
N SER A 473 -16.22 28.26 -6.11
CA SER A 473 -15.62 29.24 -5.21
C SER A 473 -15.23 28.64 -3.85
N LEU A 474 -15.24 27.31 -3.72
CA LEU A 474 -14.68 26.62 -2.57
C LEU A 474 -13.15 26.66 -2.63
N ALA A 475 -12.55 27.19 -1.57
CA ALA A 475 -11.10 27.24 -1.39
C ALA A 475 -10.53 25.97 -0.73
N TRP A 476 -11.22 24.85 -0.94
CA TRP A 476 -10.87 23.59 -0.31
C TRP A 476 -9.52 23.06 -0.78
N TYR A 477 -8.87 22.29 0.07
CA TYR A 477 -7.60 21.65 -0.25
C TYR A 477 -7.46 20.30 0.47
N PRO A 478 -6.84 19.30 -0.16
CA PRO A 478 -6.56 18.02 0.47
C PRO A 478 -5.29 18.06 1.35
N GLY A 479 -5.24 17.15 2.32
CA GLY A 479 -3.98 16.70 2.92
C GLY A 479 -3.20 15.75 2.00
N GLU A 480 -1.96 15.44 2.38
CA GLU A 480 -0.94 14.82 1.52
C GLU A 480 -1.34 13.42 1.03
N GLN A 481 -2.12 12.68 1.80
CA GLN A 481 -2.55 11.33 1.44
C GLN A 481 -3.64 11.30 0.35
N MET A 482 -4.24 12.44 0.00
CA MET A 482 -5.28 12.54 -1.04
C MET A 482 -4.74 12.97 -2.41
N GLU A 483 -3.41 12.93 -2.60
CA GLU A 483 -2.76 13.45 -3.80
C GLU A 483 -1.64 12.55 -4.32
N ALA A 484 -0.79 13.06 -5.21
CA ALA A 484 0.25 12.25 -5.87
C ALA A 484 1.62 12.37 -5.19
N ALA A 485 1.80 13.29 -4.24
CA ALA A 485 3.02 13.38 -3.42
C ALA A 485 2.91 12.70 -2.04
N SER A 486 1.92 11.83 -1.84
CA SER A 486 1.65 11.14 -0.56
C SER A 486 2.84 10.42 0.09
N PRO A 487 3.85 9.88 -0.65
CA PRO A 487 5.04 9.30 -0.01
C PRO A 487 5.84 10.25 0.88
N VAL A 488 5.60 11.56 0.81
CA VAL A 488 6.19 12.51 1.77
C VAL A 488 5.69 12.25 3.19
N ASP A 489 4.45 11.78 3.37
CA ASP A 489 3.89 11.49 4.70
C ASP A 489 4.37 10.13 5.22
N VAL A 490 4.96 10.10 6.42
CA VAL A 490 5.44 8.86 7.07
C VAL A 490 4.34 7.79 7.24
N SER A 491 3.07 8.19 7.35
CA SER A 491 1.94 7.25 7.48
C SER A 491 1.58 6.53 6.17
N PHE A 492 2.13 6.95 5.01
CA PHE A 492 1.90 6.34 3.70
C PHE A 492 2.49 4.92 3.61
N TRP A 493 3.68 4.77 4.17
CA TRP A 493 4.55 3.63 3.94
C TRP A 493 4.01 2.28 4.44
N PRO A 494 3.36 2.18 5.62
CA PRO A 494 2.82 0.90 6.05
C PRO A 494 1.48 0.50 5.41
N ILE A 495 0.83 1.39 4.63
CA ILE A 495 -0.46 1.10 3.97
C ILE A 495 -0.30 0.03 2.88
N HIS A 496 0.75 0.14 2.07
CA HIS A 496 0.94 -0.63 0.84
C HIS A 496 1.45 -2.06 1.10
N PRO A 497 2.33 -2.30 2.08
CA PRO A 497 2.67 -3.64 2.52
C PRO A 497 1.46 -4.47 2.95
N THR A 498 0.38 -3.88 3.45
CA THR A 498 -0.86 -4.60 3.80
C THR A 498 -1.54 -5.17 2.55
N VAL A 499 -1.57 -4.40 1.46
CA VAL A 499 -2.12 -4.83 0.18
C VAL A 499 -1.29 -5.95 -0.44
N GLU A 500 0.03 -5.81 -0.40
CA GLU A 500 0.95 -6.84 -0.89
C GLU A 500 0.86 -8.13 -0.04
N ARG A 501 0.77 -8.01 1.30
CA ARG A 501 0.54 -9.15 2.18
C ARG A 501 -0.73 -9.91 1.81
N LEU A 502 -1.82 -9.21 1.52
CA LEU A 502 -3.07 -9.83 1.08
C LEU A 502 -2.93 -10.48 -0.31
N PHE A 503 -2.15 -9.89 -1.22
CA PHE A 503 -1.83 -10.49 -2.50
C PHE A 503 -1.06 -11.81 -2.35
N GLN A 504 0.00 -11.82 -1.54
CA GLN A 504 0.76 -13.04 -1.26
C GLN A 504 -0.15 -14.10 -0.63
N TYR A 505 -0.98 -13.72 0.35
CA TYR A 505 -1.96 -14.63 0.92
C TYR A 505 -2.93 -15.20 -0.12
N LYS A 506 -3.46 -14.38 -1.03
CA LYS A 506 -4.30 -14.82 -2.16
C LYS A 506 -3.59 -15.88 -2.99
N LEU A 507 -2.31 -15.68 -3.31
CA LEU A 507 -1.53 -16.67 -4.06
C LEU A 507 -1.35 -18.00 -3.33
N TYR A 508 -1.39 -18.01 -1.99
CA TYR A 508 -1.08 -19.20 -1.20
C TYR A 508 -2.35 -19.93 -0.77
N ALA A 509 -3.37 -19.20 -0.33
CA ALA A 509 -4.61 -19.75 0.20
C ALA A 509 -5.64 -20.08 -0.89
N ASN A 510 -5.73 -19.26 -1.94
CA ASN A 510 -6.73 -19.44 -2.99
C ASN A 510 -6.26 -18.83 -4.34
N PRO A 511 -5.30 -19.46 -5.04
CA PRO A 511 -4.71 -18.92 -6.27
C PRO A 511 -5.75 -18.55 -7.34
N PHE A 512 -5.42 -17.57 -8.19
CA PHE A 512 -6.29 -17.14 -9.29
C PHE A 512 -6.57 -18.26 -10.30
N LEU A 513 -7.85 -18.47 -10.66
CA LEU A 513 -8.22 -19.30 -11.81
C LEU A 513 -7.81 -18.64 -13.15
N TYR A 514 -7.80 -17.31 -13.19
CA TYR A 514 -7.47 -16.51 -14.36
C TYR A 514 -6.40 -15.45 -14.06
N ALA A 515 -5.14 -15.88 -14.02
CA ALA A 515 -4.00 -15.03 -13.70
C ALA A 515 -3.46 -14.18 -14.87
N ALA A 516 -4.18 -14.05 -15.98
CA ALA A 516 -3.71 -13.23 -17.09
C ALA A 516 -3.68 -11.75 -16.66
N TRP A 517 -2.61 -11.01 -17.05
CA TRP A 517 -2.49 -9.56 -16.83
C TRP A 517 -3.77 -8.84 -17.29
N GLY A 518 -4.32 -9.23 -18.43
CA GLY A 518 -5.59 -8.74 -18.98
C GLY A 518 -5.61 -8.88 -20.49
N ALA A 519 -6.73 -8.57 -21.14
CA ALA A 519 -6.69 -8.24 -22.56
C ALA A 519 -5.99 -6.90 -22.69
N THR A 520 -5.01 -6.79 -23.58
CA THR A 520 -4.26 -5.55 -23.88
C THR A 520 -5.15 -4.41 -24.38
N ASN A 521 -6.48 -4.58 -24.46
CA ASN A 521 -7.44 -3.66 -25.04
C ASN A 521 -8.69 -3.41 -24.17
N ALA A 522 -8.69 -3.83 -22.89
CA ALA A 522 -9.76 -3.41 -21.99
C ALA A 522 -9.51 -1.94 -21.61
N THR A 523 -10.14 -1.02 -22.34
CA THR A 523 -10.18 0.42 -22.02
C THR A 523 -10.48 0.61 -20.54
N THR A 524 -9.51 1.06 -19.77
CA THR A 524 -9.81 1.64 -18.47
C THR A 524 -9.94 3.13 -18.71
N THR A 525 -10.84 3.80 -17.99
CA THR A 525 -11.17 5.20 -18.29
C THR A 525 -9.94 6.12 -18.25
N TYR A 526 -8.92 5.76 -17.47
CA TYR A 526 -7.72 6.56 -17.26
C TYR A 526 -6.59 6.24 -18.24
N CYS A 527 -6.55 5.02 -18.78
CA CYS A 527 -5.50 4.54 -19.67
C CYS A 527 -6.13 3.56 -20.69
N ILE A 528 -6.26 3.99 -21.95
CA ILE A 528 -6.72 3.11 -23.03
C ILE A 528 -5.55 2.22 -23.40
N TYR A 529 -5.58 0.95 -23.00
CA TYR A 529 -4.59 -0.03 -23.45
C TYR A 529 -4.75 -0.25 -24.96
N GLU A 530 -3.98 0.46 -25.76
CA GLU A 530 -3.76 0.17 -27.18
C GLU A 530 -2.26 0.37 -27.42
N ASP A 531 -1.67 -0.32 -28.41
CA ASP A 531 -0.24 -0.27 -28.76
C ASP A 531 0.29 1.17 -29.04
N THR A 532 -0.60 2.15 -29.17
CA THR A 532 -0.31 3.56 -29.41
C THR A 532 -0.53 4.50 -28.21
N SER A 533 -0.88 3.97 -27.04
CA SER A 533 -1.13 4.77 -25.82
C SER A 533 0.16 4.99 -25.01
N ASP A 534 0.32 6.19 -24.41
CA ASP A 534 1.43 6.55 -23.52
C ASP A 534 1.24 6.00 -22.08
N CYS A 535 0.55 4.87 -21.94
CA CYS A 535 0.15 4.26 -20.65
C CYS A 535 1.30 3.52 -19.95
N MET A 536 2.51 4.06 -20.06
CA MET A 536 3.72 3.53 -19.40
C MET A 536 3.49 3.42 -17.89
N GLY A 537 3.78 2.23 -17.36
CA GLY A 537 3.61 1.87 -15.95
C GLY A 537 2.58 0.77 -15.73
N HIS A 538 1.67 0.53 -16.69
CA HIS A 538 0.56 -0.42 -16.56
C HIS A 538 0.67 -1.68 -17.41
N HIS A 539 1.60 -1.75 -18.35
CA HIS A 539 1.84 -2.96 -19.14
C HIS A 539 2.69 -3.94 -18.33
N PRO A 540 2.61 -5.25 -18.61
CA PRO A 540 3.37 -6.26 -17.86
C PRO A 540 4.89 -6.05 -17.98
N TYR A 541 5.36 -5.53 -19.12
CA TYR A 541 6.79 -5.32 -19.39
C TYR A 541 7.26 -3.88 -19.16
N ASP A 542 6.39 -3.00 -18.66
CA ASP A 542 6.82 -1.67 -18.25
C ASP A 542 7.71 -1.79 -17.01
N LEU A 543 8.82 -1.04 -17.00
CA LEU A 543 9.69 -0.95 -15.83
C LEU A 543 8.98 -0.23 -14.68
N THR A 544 9.22 -0.71 -13.47
CA THR A 544 8.85 -0.02 -12.25
C THR A 544 9.64 1.28 -12.12
N SER A 545 9.02 2.27 -11.50
CA SER A 545 9.68 3.55 -11.23
C SER A 545 10.73 3.48 -10.11
N PHE A 546 10.75 2.35 -9.39
CA PHE A 546 11.58 2.10 -8.22
C PHE A 546 12.26 0.73 -8.31
N LYS A 547 13.36 0.57 -7.59
CA LYS A 547 14.18 -0.64 -7.59
C LYS A 547 13.68 -1.65 -6.56
N SER A 548 14.02 -2.92 -6.78
CA SER A 548 13.81 -4.00 -5.82
C SER A 548 15.10 -4.80 -5.61
N ARG A 549 15.32 -5.27 -4.39
CA ARG A 549 16.36 -6.25 -4.08
C ARG A 549 15.80 -7.66 -4.21
N VAL A 550 16.20 -8.35 -5.27
CA VAL A 550 15.67 -9.67 -5.65
C VAL A 550 16.78 -10.68 -5.89
N LYS A 551 16.47 -11.95 -5.61
CA LYS A 551 17.35 -13.09 -5.83
C LYS A 551 17.45 -13.40 -7.33
N ASN A 552 18.67 -13.49 -7.84
CA ASN A 552 18.98 -13.87 -9.21
C ASN A 552 19.16 -15.39 -9.35
N ALA A 553 19.40 -15.86 -10.58
CA ALA A 553 19.56 -17.29 -10.87
C ALA A 553 20.76 -17.95 -10.16
N SER A 554 21.78 -17.18 -9.78
CA SER A 554 22.94 -17.65 -9.01
C SER A 554 22.67 -17.72 -7.51
N GLY A 555 21.46 -17.36 -7.08
CA GLY A 555 21.06 -17.27 -5.68
C GLY A 555 21.57 -16.02 -4.94
N ASP A 556 22.20 -15.07 -5.64
CA ASP A 556 22.62 -13.79 -5.07
C ASP A 556 21.49 -12.77 -5.14
N PHE A 557 21.48 -11.84 -4.19
CA PHE A 557 20.55 -10.71 -4.21
C PHE A 557 21.16 -9.52 -4.94
N GLU A 558 20.41 -8.96 -5.90
CA GLU A 558 20.79 -7.77 -6.65
C GLU A 558 19.71 -6.70 -6.60
N VAL A 559 20.11 -5.43 -6.62
CA VAL A 559 19.21 -4.29 -6.63
C VAL A 559 19.05 -3.80 -8.06
N LYS A 560 17.83 -3.87 -8.61
CA LYS A 560 17.54 -3.43 -9.98
C LYS A 560 16.11 -2.94 -10.16
N PHE A 561 15.88 -2.21 -11.25
CA PHE A 561 14.52 -2.00 -11.75
C PHE A 561 14.00 -3.31 -12.33
N LEU A 562 12.72 -3.59 -12.09
CA LEU A 562 12.04 -4.77 -12.59
C LEU A 562 10.91 -4.32 -13.50
N THR A 563 10.50 -5.16 -14.43
CA THR A 563 9.19 -5.02 -15.05
C THR A 563 8.09 -5.37 -14.05
N ASN A 564 6.87 -4.88 -14.30
CA ASN A 564 5.73 -5.26 -13.48
C ASN A 564 5.55 -6.78 -13.37
N LEU A 565 5.75 -7.51 -14.48
CA LEU A 565 5.68 -8.97 -14.50
C LEU A 565 6.77 -9.62 -13.63
N GLU A 566 8.01 -9.14 -13.72
CA GLU A 566 9.12 -9.64 -12.90
C GLU A 566 8.88 -9.41 -11.40
N VAL A 567 8.20 -8.33 -11.00
CA VAL A 567 7.78 -8.12 -9.60
C VAL A 567 6.80 -9.21 -9.17
N LEU A 568 5.77 -9.50 -9.97
CA LEU A 568 4.81 -10.57 -9.63
C LEU A 568 5.48 -11.94 -9.54
N GLU A 569 6.36 -12.25 -10.49
CA GLU A 569 7.10 -13.51 -10.50
C GLU A 569 8.01 -13.66 -9.28
N ALA A 570 8.53 -12.55 -8.74
CA ALA A 570 9.37 -12.57 -7.54
C ALA A 570 8.59 -12.79 -6.23
N LEU A 571 7.26 -12.58 -6.24
CA LEU A 571 6.36 -12.75 -5.09
C LEU A 571 5.73 -14.14 -5.00
N VAL A 572 5.96 -15.04 -5.96
CA VAL A 572 5.41 -16.39 -5.96
C VAL A 572 6.03 -17.22 -4.83
N ALA A 573 5.21 -17.93 -4.03
CA ALA A 573 5.66 -18.72 -2.89
C ALA A 573 6.56 -19.91 -3.26
N GLY A 574 7.19 -20.45 -2.22
CA GLY A 574 7.93 -21.71 -2.26
C GLY A 574 9.36 -21.49 -2.76
N PRO A 575 9.95 -22.49 -3.45
CA PRO A 575 11.36 -22.44 -3.86
C PRO A 575 11.66 -21.29 -4.85
N ASP A 576 10.62 -20.78 -5.54
CA ASP A 576 10.73 -19.71 -6.53
C ASP A 576 10.62 -18.30 -5.94
N TYR A 577 10.40 -18.17 -4.62
CA TYR A 577 10.32 -16.87 -3.96
C TYR A 577 11.66 -16.12 -3.99
N LYS A 578 11.65 -14.90 -4.53
CA LYS A 578 12.88 -14.13 -4.84
C LYS A 578 13.05 -12.86 -4.03
N MET A 579 12.05 -12.40 -3.28
CA MET A 579 12.20 -11.17 -2.49
C MET A 579 13.17 -11.35 -1.33
N SER A 580 13.81 -10.25 -0.94
CA SER A 580 14.76 -10.18 0.19
C SER A 580 14.08 -10.09 1.56
N TYR A 581 12.75 -10.04 1.59
CA TYR A 581 11.92 -9.97 2.78
C TYR A 581 10.82 -11.02 2.75
N VAL A 582 10.19 -11.27 3.89
CA VAL A 582 8.96 -12.05 4.07
C VAL A 582 8.01 -11.29 5.00
N TYR A 583 6.74 -11.66 5.04
CA TYR A 583 5.83 -11.25 6.10
C TYR A 583 5.94 -12.18 7.30
N ASP A 584 5.74 -11.63 8.50
CA ASP A 584 5.75 -12.40 9.75
C ASP A 584 4.77 -13.57 9.75
N ASN A 585 3.55 -13.30 9.29
CA ASN A 585 2.47 -14.26 9.20
C ASN A 585 1.40 -13.84 8.18
N PHE A 586 0.46 -14.75 7.93
CA PHE A 586 -0.78 -14.48 7.21
C PHE A 586 -2.00 -14.83 8.06
N SER A 587 -2.10 -14.19 9.22
CA SER A 587 -3.20 -14.34 10.17
C SER A 587 -4.00 -13.04 10.32
N TRP A 588 -5.31 -13.20 10.57
CA TRP A 588 -6.26 -12.14 10.91
C TRP A 588 -7.19 -12.62 12.04
N PRO A 589 -6.66 -12.85 13.25
CA PRO A 589 -7.43 -13.48 14.33
C PRO A 589 -8.70 -12.70 14.69
N HIS A 590 -8.65 -11.36 14.67
CA HIS A 590 -9.81 -10.49 14.93
C HIS A 590 -10.94 -10.63 13.90
N CYS A 591 -10.65 -11.16 12.71
CA CYS A 591 -11.68 -11.39 11.68
C CYS A 591 -12.54 -12.63 11.94
N SER A 592 -12.04 -13.59 12.74
CA SER A 592 -12.77 -14.81 13.06
C SER A 592 -14.04 -14.52 13.85
N ASP A 593 -13.98 -13.56 14.77
CA ASP A 593 -15.14 -13.12 15.56
C ASP A 593 -16.25 -12.49 14.70
N ALA A 594 -15.89 -11.96 13.53
CA ALA A 594 -16.81 -11.40 12.55
C ALA A 594 -17.30 -12.42 11.51
N GLY A 595 -16.93 -13.69 11.64
CA GLY A 595 -17.32 -14.78 10.73
C GLY A 595 -16.45 -14.93 9.48
N TYR A 596 -15.32 -14.21 9.39
CA TYR A 596 -14.39 -14.28 8.27
C TYR A 596 -13.14 -15.06 8.69
N VAL A 597 -13.11 -16.34 8.33
CA VAL A 597 -12.03 -17.26 8.71
C VAL A 597 -10.99 -17.32 7.59
N PHE A 598 -9.79 -16.80 7.85
CA PHE A 598 -8.64 -16.91 6.97
C PHE A 598 -7.89 -18.21 7.30
N PRO A 599 -7.95 -19.26 6.46
CA PRO A 599 -7.21 -20.50 6.71
C PRO A 599 -5.71 -20.23 6.81
N ARG A 600 -5.02 -21.00 7.67
CA ARG A 600 -3.56 -20.95 7.75
C ARG A 600 -2.97 -21.49 6.45
N VAL A 601 -1.88 -20.85 6.02
CA VAL A 601 -1.10 -21.24 4.84
C VAL A 601 0.21 -21.95 5.20
N ASP A 602 0.42 -22.22 6.49
CA ASP A 602 1.62 -22.87 7.02
C ASP A 602 1.81 -24.31 6.50
N ASP A 603 0.73 -24.97 6.07
CA ASP A 603 0.71 -26.37 5.65
C ASP A 603 0.86 -26.56 4.13
N ALA A 604 0.90 -25.47 3.34
CA ALA A 604 0.90 -25.55 1.87
C ALA A 604 2.21 -26.10 1.28
N PHE A 605 3.32 -26.07 2.04
CA PHE A 605 4.66 -26.40 1.55
C PHE A 605 5.48 -27.31 2.48
N SER A 606 4.85 -27.99 3.46
CA SER A 606 5.58 -28.95 4.26
C SER A 606 6.16 -30.06 3.37
N PRO A 607 7.50 -30.29 3.37
CA PRO A 607 8.03 -31.52 2.84
C PRO A 607 7.46 -32.65 3.68
N SER A 608 6.76 -33.59 3.06
CA SER A 608 6.42 -34.84 3.73
C SER A 608 7.71 -35.44 4.27
N SER A 609 7.80 -35.59 5.59
CA SER A 609 8.84 -36.38 6.23
C SER A 609 8.66 -37.84 5.80
N SER A 610 9.42 -38.28 4.80
CA SER A 610 9.70 -39.69 4.55
C SER A 610 10.98 -40.09 5.27
#